data_AF-C0ZWM7-F1
#
_entry.id   AF-C0ZWM7-F1
#
_cell.length_a   1.000
_cell.length_b   1.000
_cell.length_c   1.000
_cell.angle_alpha   90.00
_cell.angle_beta   90.00
_cell.angle_gamma   90.00
#
_symmetry.space_group_name_H-M   'P 1'
#
loop_
_entity.id
_entity.type
_entity.pdbx_description
1 polymer ?
#
loop_
_entity_poly.entity_id
_entity_poly.type
_entity_poly.pdbx_seq_one_letter_code
_entity_poly.pdbx_strand_id
1 'polypeptide(L)'
;MHLIELPTDPQHPNLSEGEPRLHIETHHHAANHDALDECVTVTATAVTDAGGGRIELGPWSFLPSDARVLAVSLNALADALEAS
;
A
#
# COMPACT_ATOMS: atom_id res chain seq x y z
N MET A 1 17.73 -6.28 12.01
CA MET A 1 16.82 -5.29 11.41
C MET A 1 16.08 -4.61 12.55
N HIS A 2 16.26 -3.30 12.74
CA HIS A 2 15.48 -2.54 13.72
C HIS A 2 14.26 -1.99 12.99
N LEU A 3 13.08 -2.52 13.30
CA LEU A 3 11.81 -2.02 12.76
C LEU A 3 11.43 -0.75 13.53
N ILE A 4 10.85 0.22 12.82
CA ILE A 4 10.40 1.49 13.38
C ILE A 4 8.90 1.39 13.63
N GLU A 5 8.46 1.74 14.84
CA GLU A 5 7.03 1.86 15.13
C GLU A 5 6.44 3.09 14.43
N LEU A 6 5.36 2.89 13.69
CA LEU A 6 4.62 3.96 13.03
C LEU A 6 3.60 4.57 13.99
N PRO A 7 3.31 5.87 13.86
CA PRO A 7 2.23 6.49 14.61
C PRO A 7 0.87 5.85 14.25
N THR A 8 -0.08 5.98 15.17
CA THR A 8 -1.47 5.56 14.93
C THR A 8 -2.03 6.27 13.71
N ASP A 9 -2.61 5.50 12.80
CA ASP A 9 -3.19 5.98 11.54
C ASP A 9 -4.69 5.63 11.49
N PRO A 10 -5.59 6.63 11.51
CA PRO A 10 -7.03 6.37 11.43
C PRO A 10 -7.47 5.69 10.12
N GLN A 11 -6.70 5.82 9.04
CA GLN A 11 -7.00 5.16 7.76
C GLN A 11 -6.58 3.69 7.75
N HIS A 12 -5.63 3.33 8.62
CA HIS A 12 -5.14 1.97 8.81
C HIS A 12 -5.15 1.60 10.30
N PRO A 13 -6.34 1.41 10.90
CA PRO A 13 -6.45 1.08 12.30
C PRO A 13 -5.75 -0.25 12.59
N ASN A 14 -5.07 -0.33 13.74
CA ASN A 14 -4.48 -1.57 14.20
C ASN A 14 -5.58 -2.60 14.48
N LEU A 15 -5.31 -3.87 14.19
CA LEU A 15 -6.28 -4.94 14.41
C LEU A 15 -6.50 -5.25 15.90
N SER A 16 -5.57 -4.83 16.76
CA SER A 16 -5.59 -5.02 18.21
C SER A 16 -5.18 -3.72 18.90
N GLU A 17 -5.93 -3.33 19.94
CA GLU A 17 -5.62 -2.14 20.73
C GLU A 17 -4.27 -2.31 21.44
N GLY A 18 -3.36 -1.33 21.24
CA GLY A 18 -2.06 -1.29 21.91
C GLY A 18 -0.95 -2.12 21.24
N GLU A 19 -1.20 -2.75 20.09
CA GLU A 19 -0.15 -3.42 19.33
C GLU A 19 0.51 -2.46 18.33
N PRO A 20 1.86 -2.41 18.27
CA PRO A 20 2.56 -1.48 17.41
C PRO A 20 2.48 -1.90 15.94
N ARG A 21 2.13 -0.97 15.06
CA ARG A 21 2.25 -1.10 13.61
C ARG A 21 3.70 -0.82 13.23
N LEU A 22 4.43 -1.85 12.81
CA LEU A 22 5.85 -1.76 12.54
C LEU A 22 6.11 -1.55 11.05
N HIS A 23 6.88 -0.52 10.73
CA HIS A 23 7.34 -0.19 9.37
C HIS A 23 8.36 -1.20 8.87
N ILE A 24 8.16 -1.73 7.67
CA ILE A 24 9.14 -2.55 6.95
C ILE A 24 9.77 -1.74 5.81
N GLU A 25 8.94 -1.19 4.92
CA GLU A 25 9.38 -0.49 3.72
C GLU A 25 8.29 0.44 3.16
N THR A 26 8.68 1.53 2.49
CA THR A 26 7.74 2.47 1.84
C THR A 26 8.23 2.82 0.43
N HIS A 27 7.30 2.87 -0.51
CA HIS A 27 7.48 3.36 -1.87
C HIS A 27 6.50 4.50 -2.15
N HIS A 28 6.94 5.51 -2.92
CA HIS A 28 6.15 6.67 -3.30
C HIS A 28 6.04 6.74 -4.83
N HIS A 29 4.83 6.92 -5.33
CA HIS A 29 4.53 6.96 -6.75
C HIS A 29 3.75 8.25 -7.06
N ALA A 30 4.23 9.01 -8.05
CA ALA A 30 3.44 10.09 -8.62
C ALA A 30 2.36 9.47 -9.52
N ALA A 31 1.10 9.77 -9.25
CA ALA A 31 -0.04 9.29 -10.02
C ALA A 31 -1.07 10.42 -10.20
N ASN A 32 -1.79 10.41 -11.32
CA ASN A 32 -2.88 11.36 -11.53
C ASN A 32 -4.14 10.86 -10.82
N HIS A 33 -4.75 11.71 -9.99
CA HIS A 33 -5.95 11.34 -9.24
C HIS A 33 -7.17 11.14 -10.16
N ASP A 34 -7.26 11.92 -11.24
CA ASP A 34 -8.28 11.81 -12.28
C ASP A 34 -7.76 12.34 -13.63
N ALA A 35 -8.65 12.37 -14.64
CA ALA A 35 -8.33 12.89 -15.97
C ALA A 35 -8.12 14.43 -16.01
N LEU A 36 -8.28 15.13 -14.88
CA LEU A 36 -8.08 16.58 -14.75
C LEU A 36 -6.67 16.92 -14.21
N ASP A 37 -5.78 15.92 -14.11
CA ASP A 37 -4.33 16.07 -14.09
C ASP A 37 -3.72 16.63 -12.79
N GLU A 38 -4.45 16.56 -11.66
CA GLU A 38 -3.80 16.75 -10.36
C GLU A 38 -2.93 15.53 -10.02
N CYS A 39 -1.62 15.71 -10.18
CA CYS A 39 -0.63 14.73 -9.78
C CYS A 39 -0.56 14.65 -8.26
N VAL A 40 -0.95 13.51 -7.72
CA VAL A 40 -0.89 13.19 -6.29
C VAL A 40 0.20 12.14 -6.04
N THR A 41 0.75 12.15 -4.82
CA THR A 41 1.67 11.09 -4.41
C THR A 41 0.88 9.96 -3.78
N VAL A 42 0.89 8.80 -4.41
CA VAL A 42 0.38 7.54 -3.85
C VAL A 42 1.52 6.87 -3.08
N THR A 43 1.29 6.58 -1.81
CA THR A 43 2.26 5.91 -0.95
C THR A 43 1.84 4.47 -0.71
N ALA A 44 2.77 3.53 -0.94
CA ALA A 44 2.62 2.12 -0.64
C ALA A 44 3.57 1.76 0.51
N THR A 45 3.05 1.21 1.60
CA THR A 45 3.85 0.85 2.78
C THR A 45 3.63 -0.60 3.16
N ALA A 46 4.72 -1.35 3.34
CA ALA A 46 4.70 -2.67 3.96
C ALA A 46 4.82 -2.51 5.48
N VAL A 47 3.89 -3.07 6.23
CA VAL A 47 3.90 -3.07 7.69
C VAL A 47 3.61 -4.44 8.26
N THR A 48 3.92 -4.64 9.53
CA THR A 48 3.52 -5.82 10.30
C THR A 48 3.06 -5.43 11.69
N ASP A 49 2.08 -6.14 12.22
CA ASP A 49 1.70 -6.13 13.64
C ASP A 49 1.44 -7.58 14.10
N ALA A 50 0.78 -7.80 15.24
CA ALA A 50 0.53 -9.18 15.68
C ALA A 50 -0.54 -9.91 14.84
N GLY A 51 -1.32 -9.19 14.03
CA GLY A 51 -2.20 -9.77 13.02
C GLY A 51 -1.46 -10.23 11.75
N GLY A 52 -0.17 -9.90 11.63
CA GLY A 52 0.69 -10.30 10.52
C GLY A 52 1.06 -9.14 9.58
N GLY A 53 1.67 -9.49 8.45
CA GLY A 53 2.14 -8.53 7.45
C GLY A 53 1.01 -8.08 6.51
N ARG A 54 0.97 -6.78 6.19
CA ARG A 54 0.04 -6.19 5.23
C ARG A 54 0.73 -5.13 4.36
N ILE A 55 0.12 -4.83 3.22
CA ILE A 55 0.50 -3.72 2.34
C ILE A 55 -0.60 -2.68 2.40
N GLU A 56 -0.23 -1.46 2.77
CA GLU A 56 -1.11 -0.30 2.82
C GLU A 56 -0.84 0.58 1.60
N LEU A 57 -1.86 0.88 0.82
CA LEU A 57 -1.77 1.67 -0.41
C LEU A 57 -2.90 2.71 -0.39
N GLY A 58 -2.58 3.98 -0.13
CA GLY A 58 -3.61 4.99 0.09
C GLY A 58 -4.62 4.54 1.14
N PRO A 59 -5.94 4.56 0.90
CA PRO A 59 -6.95 4.12 1.88
C PRO A 59 -7.10 2.58 1.97
N TRP A 60 -6.38 1.82 1.15
CA TRP A 60 -6.55 0.37 1.07
C TRP A 60 -5.49 -0.38 1.89
N SER A 61 -5.88 -1.54 2.41
CA SER A 61 -5.02 -2.46 3.13
C SER A 61 -5.22 -3.86 2.57
N PHE A 62 -4.12 -4.53 2.23
CA PHE A 62 -4.12 -5.82 1.55
C PHE A 62 -3.25 -6.83 2.29
N LEU A 63 -3.64 -8.10 2.22
CA LEU A 63 -2.70 -9.18 2.46
C LEU A 63 -1.62 -9.18 1.37
N PRO A 64 -0.38 -9.64 1.66
CA PRO A 64 0.67 -9.73 0.65
C PRO A 64 0.31 -10.59 -0.57
N SER A 65 -0.60 -11.58 -0.43
CA SER A 65 -1.12 -12.35 -1.56
C SER A 65 -1.98 -11.49 -2.48
N ASP A 66 -2.88 -10.70 -1.92
CA ASP A 66 -3.86 -9.92 -2.67
C ASP A 66 -3.18 -8.74 -3.37
N ALA A 67 -2.20 -8.11 -2.72
CA ALA A 67 -1.35 -7.09 -3.32
C ALA A 67 -0.60 -7.60 -4.55
N ARG A 68 -0.11 -8.85 -4.53
CA ARG A 68 0.53 -9.47 -5.72
C ARG A 68 -0.47 -9.70 -6.85
N VAL A 69 -1.69 -10.16 -6.54
CA VAL A 69 -2.75 -10.35 -7.54
C VAL A 69 -3.14 -9.01 -8.19
N LEU A 70 -3.25 -7.95 -7.39
CA LEU A 70 -3.48 -6.60 -7.91
C LEU A 70 -2.34 -6.14 -8.84
N ALA A 71 -1.09 -6.31 -8.42
CA ALA A 71 0.07 -5.96 -9.25
C ALA A 71 0.09 -6.70 -10.59
N VAL A 72 -0.25 -7.99 -10.61
CA VAL A 72 -0.38 -8.78 -11.85
C VAL A 72 -1.48 -8.20 -12.74
N SER A 73 -2.64 -7.87 -12.17
CA SER A 73 -3.75 -7.27 -12.92
C SER A 73 -3.37 -5.92 -13.54
N LEU A 74 -2.66 -5.07 -12.78
CA LEU A 74 -2.20 -3.76 -13.26
C LEU A 74 -1.20 -3.89 -14.41
N ASN A 75 -0.23 -4.81 -14.30
CA ASN A 75 0.72 -5.09 -15.38
C ASN A 75 0.00 -5.56 -16.65
N ALA A 76 -0.96 -6.49 -16.52
CA ALA A 76 -1.71 -6.98 -17.67
C ALA A 76 -2.55 -5.89 -18.37
N LEU A 77 -3.10 -4.94 -17.60
CA LEU A 77 -3.84 -3.80 -18.17
C LEU A 77 -2.90 -2.81 -18.89
N ALA A 78 -1.71 -2.57 -18.35
CA ALA A 78 -0.69 -1.74 -19.00
C ALA A 78 -0.25 -2.39 -20.33
N ASP A 79 0.10 -3.68 -20.31
CA ASP A 79 0.50 -4.43 -21.51
C ASP A 79 -0.59 -4.37 -22.60
N ALA A 80 -1.87 -4.47 -22.22
CA ALA A 80 -2.99 -4.40 -23.16
C ALA A 80 -3.13 -3.02 -23.83
N LEU A 81 -2.82 -1.93 -23.12
CA LEU A 81 -2.84 -0.57 -23.68
C LEU A 81 -1.61 -0.29 -24.55
N GLU A 82 -0.45 -0.80 -24.20
CA GLU A 82 0.77 -0.61 -25.01
C GLU A 82 0.74 -1.39 -26.33
N ALA A 83 -0.04 -2.48 -26.38
CA ALA A 83 -0.24 -3.27 -27.58
C ALA A 83 -1.30 -2.71 -28.56
N SER A 84 -2.04 -1.66 -28.17
CA SER A 84 -3.11 -1.03 -28.99
C SER A 84 -2.62 0.17 -29.80
#